data_AF-A0A2G5URU7-F1
#
_entry.id   AF-A0A2G5URU7-F1
#
_cell.length_a   1.000
_cell.length_b   1.000
_cell.length_c   1.000
_cell.angle_alpha   90.00
_cell.angle_beta   90.00
_cell.angle_gamma   90.00
#
_symmetry.space_group_name_H-M   'P 1'
#
loop_
_entity.id
_entity.type
_entity.pdbx_description
1 polymer ?
#
loop_
_entity_poly.entity_id
_entity_poly.type
_entity_poly.pdbx_seq_one_letter_code
_entity_poly.pdbx_strand_id
1 'polypeptide(L)'
;MNDDKLRSLFASLATLTQQGPIPVQAYSMLAGQHSTEVLAEHMRLRWLSDGRFAPLAANILMHIHKADTKDISLSSNVLALLLNDYRNRLSVRNDSRLMFRNSVKTLFAMYPVYVKMDECVSKCFIKPMFSSLDALIDDSPDTDDLEAAGILLSENGKVLHDLNSYLVERIIVKLRHKLISEDPVVTKHVRQIFIHVYDLWAFGWSEINIPECLLTFSAEGKLSIVDQTPLRKNDISKQEFGSKESIV
;
A
#
# COMPACT_ATOMS: atom_id res chain seq x y z
N MET A 1 -26.11 10.76 -8.79
CA MET A 1 -25.35 9.92 -9.75
C MET A 1 -25.42 8.47 -9.25
N ASN A 2 -25.70 7.46 -10.09
CA ASN A 2 -25.83 6.04 -9.66
C ASN A 2 -24.55 5.55 -8.96
N ASP A 3 -24.68 4.78 -7.89
CA ASP A 3 -23.56 4.13 -7.17
C ASP A 3 -22.60 3.38 -8.11
N ASP A 4 -23.13 2.85 -9.22
CA ASP A 4 -22.35 2.18 -10.27
C ASP A 4 -21.34 3.10 -10.96
N LYS A 5 -21.68 4.39 -11.15
CA LYS A 5 -20.77 5.37 -11.76
C LYS A 5 -19.61 5.69 -10.82
N LEU A 6 -19.86 5.78 -9.50
CA LEU A 6 -18.79 6.02 -8.52
C LEU A 6 -17.87 4.79 -8.39
N ARG A 7 -18.44 3.57 -8.38
CA ARG A 7 -17.68 2.32 -8.42
C ARG A 7 -16.82 2.20 -9.68
N SER A 8 -17.37 2.56 -10.83
CA SER A 8 -16.67 2.60 -12.12
C SER A 8 -15.54 3.63 -12.10
N LEU A 9 -15.79 4.84 -11.60
CA LEU A 9 -14.77 5.88 -11.45
C LEU A 9 -13.59 5.40 -10.60
N PHE A 10 -13.85 4.77 -9.43
CA PHE A 10 -12.77 4.20 -8.62
C PHE A 10 -12.02 3.07 -9.32
N ALA A 11 -12.70 2.27 -10.15
CA ALA A 11 -12.03 1.27 -10.98
C ALA A 11 -11.05 1.92 -11.94
N SER A 12 -11.53 2.93 -12.68
CA SER A 12 -10.72 3.67 -13.65
C SER A 12 -9.56 4.39 -12.99
N LEU A 13 -9.76 5.02 -11.84
CA LEU A 13 -8.68 5.65 -11.07
C LEU A 13 -7.64 4.62 -10.64
N ALA A 14 -8.05 3.46 -10.11
CA ALA A 14 -7.12 2.41 -9.72
C ALA A 14 -6.27 1.91 -10.92
N THR A 15 -6.86 1.78 -12.10
CA THR A 15 -6.14 1.43 -13.32
C THR A 15 -5.19 2.55 -13.76
N LEU A 16 -5.63 3.81 -13.71
CA LEU A 16 -4.80 4.96 -14.11
C LEU A 16 -3.60 5.15 -13.18
N THR A 17 -3.73 4.92 -11.88
CA THR A 17 -2.59 4.97 -10.94
C THR A 17 -1.46 4.00 -11.31
N GLN A 18 -1.76 2.90 -12.01
CA GLN A 18 -0.74 1.95 -12.45
C GLN A 18 0.08 2.48 -13.64
N GLN A 19 -0.45 3.47 -14.37
CA GLN A 19 0.21 4.06 -15.54
C GLN A 19 0.96 5.36 -15.21
N GLY A 20 0.81 5.89 -14.00
CA GLY A 20 1.47 7.11 -13.55
C GLY A 20 0.63 7.93 -12.56
N PRO A 21 1.09 9.15 -12.20
CA PRO A 21 0.35 10.03 -11.30
C PRO A 21 -0.98 10.46 -11.92
N ILE A 22 -2.06 10.37 -11.14
CA ILE A 22 -3.40 10.76 -11.59
C ILE A 22 -3.51 12.29 -11.66
N PRO A 23 -4.09 12.84 -12.75
CA PRO A 23 -4.37 14.27 -12.85
C PRO A 23 -5.26 14.76 -11.70
N VAL A 24 -4.88 15.88 -11.10
CA VAL A 24 -5.56 16.50 -9.95
C VAL A 24 -7.07 16.71 -10.21
N GLN A 25 -7.43 17.00 -11.46
CA GLN A 25 -8.81 17.23 -11.89
C GLN A 25 -9.72 16.01 -11.67
N ALA A 26 -9.17 14.79 -11.73
CA ALA A 26 -9.92 13.57 -11.52
C ALA A 26 -10.38 13.40 -10.06
N TYR A 27 -9.61 13.95 -9.11
CA TYR A 27 -9.97 13.97 -7.70
C TYR A 27 -10.99 15.07 -7.39
N SER A 28 -10.89 16.22 -8.06
CA SER A 28 -11.84 17.33 -7.88
C SER A 28 -13.28 16.97 -8.27
N MET A 29 -13.46 16.03 -9.22
CA MET A 29 -14.78 15.49 -9.57
C MET A 29 -15.46 14.72 -8.42
N LEU A 30 -14.70 14.18 -7.47
CA LEU A 30 -15.23 13.43 -6.33
C LEU A 30 -15.78 14.36 -5.23
N ALA A 31 -15.17 15.53 -5.04
CA ALA A 31 -15.50 16.45 -3.94
C ALA A 31 -16.88 17.12 -4.09
N GLY A 32 -17.42 17.21 -5.31
CA GLY A 32 -18.67 17.93 -5.59
C GLY A 32 -19.89 17.07 -5.92
N GLN A 33 -19.75 15.74 -6.03
CA GLN A 33 -20.80 14.89 -6.61
C GLN A 33 -21.55 13.98 -5.63
N HIS A 34 -21.00 13.74 -4.43
CA HIS A 34 -21.56 12.82 -3.43
C HIS A 34 -21.35 13.35 -2.00
N SER A 35 -22.15 12.86 -1.05
CA SER A 35 -21.88 13.12 0.36
C SER A 35 -20.57 12.44 0.78
N THR A 36 -19.87 13.03 1.75
CA THR A 36 -18.59 12.50 2.25
C THR A 36 -18.72 11.10 2.86
N GLU A 37 -19.90 10.77 3.40
CA GLU A 37 -20.20 9.45 3.96
C GLU A 37 -20.25 8.37 2.87
N VAL A 38 -21.01 8.62 1.79
CA VAL A 38 -21.10 7.70 0.64
C VAL A 38 -19.73 7.52 0.00
N LEU A 39 -18.98 8.61 -0.15
CA LEU A 39 -17.62 8.56 -0.68
C LEU A 39 -16.71 7.68 0.19
N ALA A 40 -16.72 7.87 1.50
CA ALA A 40 -15.92 7.08 2.44
C ALA A 40 -16.28 5.59 2.39
N GLU A 41 -17.57 5.24 2.35
CA GLU A 41 -18.00 3.85 2.30
C GLU A 41 -17.62 3.16 0.98
N HIS A 42 -17.72 3.86 -0.15
CA HIS A 42 -17.25 3.31 -1.42
C HIS A 42 -15.73 3.15 -1.47
N MET A 43 -14.98 4.09 -0.88
CA MET A 43 -13.53 3.91 -0.70
C MET A 43 -13.25 2.67 0.17
N ARG A 44 -14.06 2.45 1.21
CA ARG A 44 -13.94 1.28 2.10
C ARG A 44 -14.14 -0.03 1.37
N LEU A 45 -15.24 -0.17 0.66
CA LEU A 45 -15.52 -1.36 -0.14
C LEU A 45 -14.36 -1.64 -1.10
N ARG A 46 -13.77 -0.59 -1.69
CA ARG A 46 -12.63 -0.73 -2.59
C ARG A 46 -11.36 -1.17 -1.88
N TRP A 47 -10.94 -0.51 -0.80
CA TRP A 47 -9.70 -0.90 -0.13
C TRP A 47 -9.81 -2.30 0.48
N LEU A 48 -10.98 -2.73 0.96
CA LEU A 48 -11.15 -4.10 1.45
C LEU A 48 -11.02 -5.14 0.33
N SER A 49 -11.49 -4.81 -0.88
CA SER A 49 -11.42 -5.72 -2.04
C SER A 49 -10.08 -5.74 -2.78
N ASP A 50 -9.35 -4.62 -2.81
CA ASP A 50 -8.10 -4.47 -3.56
C ASP A 50 -7.07 -3.69 -2.75
N GLY A 51 -6.04 -4.38 -2.24
CA GLY A 51 -4.98 -3.78 -1.45
C GLY A 51 -4.17 -2.71 -2.18
N ARG A 52 -4.18 -2.68 -3.52
CA ARG A 52 -3.51 -1.63 -4.32
C ARG A 52 -4.25 -0.30 -4.28
N PHE A 53 -5.51 -0.29 -3.83
CA PHE A 53 -6.31 0.93 -3.74
C PHE A 53 -5.96 1.78 -2.52
N ALA A 54 -5.34 1.22 -1.48
CA ALA A 54 -5.05 1.93 -0.23
C ALA A 54 -4.24 3.24 -0.43
N PRO A 55 -3.14 3.27 -1.21
CA PRO A 55 -2.42 4.52 -1.49
C PRO A 55 -3.27 5.54 -2.25
N LEU A 56 -4.10 5.08 -3.19
CA LEU A 56 -5.01 5.95 -3.93
C LEU A 56 -6.08 6.55 -3.02
N ALA A 57 -6.65 5.76 -2.11
CA ALA A 57 -7.60 6.23 -1.12
C ALA A 57 -6.99 7.32 -0.22
N ALA A 58 -5.74 7.12 0.22
CA ALA A 58 -4.97 8.09 0.99
C ALA A 58 -4.75 9.41 0.20
N ASN A 59 -4.42 9.30 -1.09
CA ASN A 59 -4.26 10.47 -1.98
C ASN A 59 -5.57 11.24 -2.19
N ILE A 60 -6.70 10.54 -2.39
CA ILE A 60 -8.02 11.15 -2.50
C ILE A 60 -8.34 11.96 -1.24
N LEU A 61 -8.16 11.34 -0.08
CA LEU A 61 -8.42 11.98 1.22
C LEU A 61 -7.59 13.26 1.40
N MET A 62 -6.28 13.15 1.16
CA MET A 62 -5.36 14.28 1.26
C MET A 62 -5.70 15.40 0.28
N HIS A 63 -6.10 15.07 -0.95
CA HIS A 63 -6.47 16.06 -1.95
C HIS A 63 -7.70 16.85 -1.54
N ILE A 64 -8.76 16.15 -1.09
CA ILE A 64 -10.01 16.78 -0.65
C ILE A 64 -9.76 17.67 0.58
N HIS A 65 -8.99 17.19 1.55
CA HIS A 65 -8.64 18.00 2.72
C HIS A 65 -7.83 19.26 2.35
N LYS A 66 -6.91 19.17 1.37
CA LYS A 66 -6.18 20.36 0.91
C LYS A 66 -7.05 21.37 0.17
N ALA A 67 -8.16 20.93 -0.44
CA ALA A 67 -9.09 21.81 -1.10
C ALA A 67 -9.90 22.65 -0.08
N ASP A 68 -10.25 22.06 1.06
CA ASP A 68 -10.82 22.78 2.21
C ASP A 68 -10.34 22.15 3.52
N THR A 69 -9.35 22.79 4.17
CA THR A 69 -8.74 22.26 5.40
C THR A 69 -9.67 22.36 6.61
N LYS A 70 -10.76 23.13 6.52
CA LYS A 70 -11.75 23.24 7.60
C LYS A 70 -12.81 22.14 7.51
N ASP A 71 -13.03 21.58 6.32
CA ASP A 71 -13.90 20.43 6.16
C ASP A 71 -13.18 19.14 6.55
N ILE A 72 -13.54 18.63 7.73
CA ILE A 72 -13.03 17.37 8.28
C ILE A 72 -14.01 16.21 8.10
N SER A 73 -15.10 16.39 7.35
CA SER A 73 -16.19 15.41 7.28
C SER A 73 -15.73 14.10 6.65
N LEU A 74 -15.01 14.16 5.51
CA LEU A 74 -14.49 12.97 4.86
C LEU A 74 -13.43 12.25 5.70
N SER A 75 -12.48 12.99 6.28
CA SER A 75 -11.46 12.39 7.16
C SER A 75 -12.08 11.76 8.41
N SER A 76 -13.08 12.38 9.01
CA SER A 76 -13.76 11.81 10.17
C SER A 76 -14.47 10.50 9.81
N ASN A 77 -15.17 10.47 8.67
CA ASN A 77 -15.83 9.25 8.18
C ASN A 77 -14.83 8.13 7.86
N VAL A 78 -13.75 8.44 7.12
CA VAL A 78 -12.71 7.46 6.79
C VAL A 78 -12.04 6.92 8.06
N LEU A 79 -11.72 7.78 9.03
CA LEU A 79 -11.14 7.36 10.31
C LEU A 79 -12.07 6.43 11.07
N ALA A 80 -13.36 6.78 11.17
CA ALA A 80 -14.37 5.96 11.84
C ALA A 80 -14.46 4.56 11.21
N LEU A 81 -14.47 4.48 9.88
CA LEU A 81 -14.50 3.22 9.15
C LEU A 81 -13.23 2.37 9.38
N LEU A 82 -12.04 2.98 9.34
CA LEU A 82 -10.77 2.27 9.60
C LEU A 82 -10.70 1.71 11.02
N LEU A 83 -11.11 2.51 12.00
CA LEU A 83 -11.14 2.06 13.40
C LEU A 83 -12.21 1.00 13.63
N ASN A 84 -13.33 1.06 12.89
CA ASN A 84 -14.36 0.02 12.93
C ASN A 84 -13.87 -1.29 12.30
N ASP A 85 -13.17 -1.25 11.16
CA ASP A 85 -12.51 -2.42 10.55
C ASP A 85 -11.51 -3.05 11.52
N TYR A 86 -10.68 -2.23 12.19
CA TYR A 86 -9.74 -2.72 13.20
C TYR A 86 -10.44 -3.31 14.44
N ARG A 87 -11.50 -2.66 14.93
CA ARG A 87 -12.27 -3.15 16.09
C ARG A 87 -12.88 -4.52 15.79
N ASN A 88 -13.36 -4.72 14.57
CA ASN A 88 -13.97 -5.97 14.09
C ASN A 88 -12.99 -6.89 13.35
N ARG A 89 -11.67 -6.67 13.50
CA ARG A 89 -10.63 -7.36 12.72
C ARG A 89 -10.72 -8.89 12.71
N LEU A 90 -11.14 -9.51 13.81
CA LEU A 90 -11.31 -10.97 13.88
C LEU A 90 -12.46 -11.44 12.99
N SER A 91 -13.58 -10.71 12.98
CA SER A 91 -14.70 -10.98 12.06
C SER A 91 -14.23 -10.82 10.61
N VAL A 92 -13.58 -9.69 10.29
CA VAL A 92 -13.08 -9.42 8.94
C VAL A 92 -12.12 -10.52 8.48
N ARG A 93 -11.21 -10.97 9.35
CA ARG A 93 -10.26 -12.06 9.06
C ARG A 93 -10.96 -13.41 8.84
N ASN A 94 -11.98 -13.72 9.63
CA ASN A 94 -12.77 -14.94 9.50
C ASN A 94 -13.60 -14.94 8.21
N ASP A 95 -14.15 -13.80 7.82
CA ASP A 95 -14.90 -13.63 6.58
C ASP A 95 -13.98 -13.71 5.36
N SER A 96 -12.83 -13.04 5.42
CA SER A 96 -11.81 -13.08 4.38
C SER A 96 -10.45 -12.60 4.88
N ARG A 97 -9.47 -13.50 4.86
CA ARG A 97 -8.08 -13.15 5.16
C ARG A 97 -7.52 -12.08 4.24
N LEU A 98 -7.94 -12.08 2.96
CA LEU A 98 -7.59 -11.02 2.01
C LEU A 98 -8.12 -9.66 2.46
N MET A 99 -9.38 -9.57 2.87
CA MET A 99 -9.97 -8.32 3.37
C MET A 99 -9.24 -7.82 4.61
N PHE A 100 -8.87 -8.74 5.52
CA PHE A 100 -8.06 -8.40 6.67
C PHE A 100 -6.69 -7.84 6.26
N ARG A 101 -5.92 -8.55 5.41
CA ARG A 101 -4.63 -8.05 4.91
C ARG A 101 -4.76 -6.67 4.29
N ASN A 102 -5.79 -6.45 3.48
CA ASN A 102 -6.03 -5.17 2.82
C ASN A 102 -6.41 -4.07 3.83
N SER A 103 -7.19 -4.37 4.86
CA SER A 103 -7.49 -3.40 5.92
C SER A 103 -6.24 -3.00 6.69
N VAL A 104 -5.34 -3.96 6.98
CA VAL A 104 -4.02 -3.66 7.59
C VAL A 104 -3.20 -2.75 6.67
N LYS A 105 -3.05 -3.08 5.39
CA LYS A 105 -2.34 -2.23 4.41
C LYS A 105 -2.91 -0.81 4.36
N THR A 106 -4.24 -0.69 4.49
CA THR A 106 -4.92 0.62 4.50
C THR A 106 -4.58 1.45 5.74
N LEU A 107 -4.45 0.82 6.92
CA LEU A 107 -3.99 1.54 8.13
C LEU A 107 -2.62 2.21 7.90
N PHE A 108 -1.68 1.47 7.31
CA PHE A 108 -0.34 1.97 7.02
C PHE A 108 -0.34 3.06 5.95
N ALA A 109 -1.12 2.91 4.88
CA ALA A 109 -1.23 3.94 3.83
C ALA A 109 -1.88 5.24 4.34
N MET A 110 -2.83 5.13 5.28
CA MET A 110 -3.56 6.28 5.82
C MET A 110 -2.77 7.03 6.90
N TYR A 111 -1.98 6.32 7.72
CA TYR A 111 -1.21 6.94 8.81
C TYR A 111 -0.43 8.22 8.40
N PRO A 112 0.43 8.23 7.35
CA PRO A 112 1.18 9.43 6.97
C PRO A 112 0.28 10.56 6.43
N VAL A 113 -0.91 10.24 5.94
CA VAL A 113 -1.93 11.25 5.57
C VAL A 113 -2.46 11.91 6.83
N TYR A 114 -2.87 11.13 7.84
CA TYR A 114 -3.34 11.69 9.11
C TYR A 114 -2.26 12.47 9.86
N VAL A 115 -0.99 12.05 9.83
CA VAL A 115 0.11 12.84 10.40
C VAL A 115 0.18 14.24 9.80
N LYS A 116 -0.01 14.36 8.49
CA LYS A 116 0.01 15.64 7.77
C LYS A 116 -1.23 16.49 8.01
N MET A 117 -2.38 15.87 8.31
CA MET A 117 -3.64 16.56 8.58
C MET A 117 -3.71 17.02 10.03
N ASP A 118 -3.45 16.11 10.97
CA ASP A 118 -3.46 16.34 12.41
C ASP A 118 -2.64 15.25 13.13
N GLU A 119 -1.49 15.65 13.68
CA GLU A 119 -0.59 14.74 14.39
C GLU A 119 -1.25 14.08 15.61
N CYS A 120 -2.12 14.79 16.33
CA CYS A 120 -2.80 14.26 17.50
C CYS A 120 -3.76 13.13 17.11
N VAL A 121 -4.58 13.35 16.07
CA VAL A 121 -5.51 12.34 15.55
C VAL A 121 -4.75 11.14 14.98
N SER A 122 -3.58 11.36 14.36
CA SER A 122 -2.76 10.27 13.81
C SER A 122 -2.34 9.23 14.86
N LYS A 123 -2.28 9.60 16.15
CA LYS A 123 -1.92 8.67 17.25
C LYS A 123 -2.93 7.54 17.40
N CYS A 124 -4.17 7.71 16.93
CA CYS A 124 -5.18 6.66 16.93
C CYS A 124 -4.78 5.44 16.09
N PHE A 125 -3.83 5.57 15.15
CA PHE A 125 -3.36 4.48 14.29
C PHE A 125 -2.26 3.63 14.93
N ILE A 126 -1.51 4.15 15.91
CA ILE A 126 -0.30 3.49 16.42
C ILE A 126 -0.63 2.08 16.94
N LYS A 127 -1.59 1.98 17.87
CA LYS A 127 -2.02 0.68 18.41
C LYS A 127 -2.61 -0.24 17.33
N PRO A 128 -3.54 0.22 16.46
CA PRO A 128 -4.02 -0.58 15.33
C PRO A 128 -2.92 -1.13 14.42
N MET A 129 -1.93 -0.32 14.02
CA MET A 129 -0.84 -0.76 13.15
C MET A 129 -0.02 -1.88 13.80
N PHE A 130 0.45 -1.68 15.03
CA PHE A 130 1.24 -2.71 15.74
C PHE A 130 0.43 -3.98 16.02
N SER A 131 -0.80 -3.85 16.53
CA SER A 131 -1.63 -5.02 16.86
C SER A 131 -2.05 -5.81 15.62
N SER A 132 -2.25 -5.16 14.49
CA SER A 132 -2.64 -5.85 13.25
C SER A 132 -1.43 -6.53 12.60
N LEU A 133 -0.24 -5.93 12.70
CA LEU A 133 1.00 -6.55 12.29
C LEU A 133 1.33 -7.80 13.14
N ASP A 134 1.12 -7.74 14.45
CA ASP A 134 1.24 -8.91 15.34
C ASP A 134 0.28 -10.03 14.91
N ALA A 135 -0.96 -9.70 14.55
CA ALA A 135 -1.95 -10.68 14.09
C ALA A 135 -1.56 -11.33 12.75
N LEU A 136 -0.93 -10.60 11.84
CA LEU A 136 -0.39 -11.17 10.59
C LEU A 136 0.76 -12.17 10.84
N ILE A 137 1.47 -12.05 11.97
CA ILE A 137 2.66 -12.88 12.25
C ILE A 137 2.31 -14.09 13.12
N ASP A 138 1.43 -13.92 14.12
CA ASP A 138 1.21 -14.93 15.17
C ASP A 138 -0.18 -15.59 15.15
N ASP A 139 -1.21 -14.97 14.56
CA ASP A 139 -2.58 -15.46 14.66
C ASP A 139 -2.93 -16.48 13.57
N SER A 140 -2.31 -17.66 13.67
CA SER A 140 -2.45 -18.77 12.70
C SER A 140 -2.26 -18.30 11.24
N PRO A 141 -1.11 -17.68 10.92
CA PRO A 141 -0.88 -17.01 9.64
C PRO A 141 -0.84 -18.01 8.46
N ASP A 142 -1.26 -17.55 7.28
CA ASP A 142 -0.84 -18.17 6.01
C ASP A 142 0.39 -17.47 5.43
N THR A 143 0.90 -18.00 4.32
CA THR A 143 2.05 -17.44 3.60
C THR A 143 1.83 -15.98 3.22
N ASP A 144 0.63 -15.61 2.72
CA ASP A 144 0.30 -14.25 2.30
C ASP A 144 0.28 -13.26 3.47
N ASP A 145 -0.16 -13.72 4.66
CA ASP A 145 -0.14 -12.92 5.88
C ASP A 145 1.30 -12.57 6.28
N LEU A 146 2.20 -13.55 6.23
CA LEU A 146 3.61 -13.36 6.52
C LEU A 146 4.29 -12.46 5.49
N GLU A 147 3.99 -12.66 4.20
CA GLU A 147 4.46 -11.80 3.11
C GLU A 147 4.00 -10.35 3.33
N ALA A 148 2.71 -10.14 3.61
CA ALA A 148 2.17 -8.81 3.88
C ALA A 148 2.83 -8.14 5.09
N ALA A 149 3.07 -8.88 6.18
CA ALA A 149 3.77 -8.35 7.35
C ALA A 149 5.21 -7.93 7.02
N GLY A 150 5.93 -8.76 6.27
CA GLY A 150 7.31 -8.48 5.87
C GLY A 150 7.43 -7.27 4.95
N ILE A 151 6.53 -7.13 3.97
CA ILE A 151 6.47 -5.96 3.08
C ILE A 151 6.18 -4.70 3.89
N LEU A 152 5.15 -4.73 4.75
CA LEU A 152 4.78 -3.58 5.58
C LEU A 152 5.92 -3.13 6.50
N LEU A 153 6.65 -4.08 7.08
CA LEU A 153 7.83 -3.79 7.89
C LEU A 153 8.99 -3.23 7.07
N SER A 154 9.23 -3.75 5.87
CA SER A 154 10.30 -3.24 4.99
C SER A 154 10.05 -1.79 4.61
N GLU A 155 8.79 -1.46 4.27
CA GLU A 155 8.39 -0.12 3.83
C GLU A 155 8.25 0.89 4.99
N ASN A 156 7.79 0.44 6.16
CA ASN A 156 7.38 1.33 7.26
C ASN A 156 8.20 1.14 8.54
N GLY A 157 9.22 0.28 8.53
CA GLY A 157 9.96 -0.10 9.73
C GLY A 157 10.65 1.06 10.44
N LYS A 158 11.21 2.02 9.70
CA LYS A 158 11.77 3.25 10.30
C LYS A 158 10.71 4.05 11.05
N VAL A 159 9.54 4.23 10.42
CA VAL A 159 8.41 4.97 11.00
C VAL A 159 7.91 4.26 12.25
N LEU A 160 7.71 2.94 12.18
CA LEU A 160 7.31 2.14 13.34
C LEU A 160 8.34 2.22 14.48
N HIS A 161 9.63 2.16 14.14
CA HIS A 161 10.70 2.24 15.13
C HIS A 161 10.69 3.58 15.86
N ASP A 162 10.49 4.69 15.13
CA ASP A 162 10.40 6.02 15.71
C ASP A 162 9.16 6.20 16.59
N LEU A 163 8.06 5.52 16.24
CA LEU A 163 6.84 5.50 17.06
C LEU A 163 7.00 4.68 18.34
N ASN A 164 7.60 3.49 18.23
CA ASN A 164 7.83 2.61 19.37
C ASN A 164 8.89 1.53 19.05
N SER A 165 10.15 1.80 19.37
CA SER A 165 11.26 0.88 19.13
C SER A 165 11.09 -0.46 19.86
N TYR A 166 10.58 -0.44 21.10
CA TYR A 166 10.36 -1.66 21.89
C TYR A 166 9.37 -2.62 21.22
N LEU A 167 8.27 -2.12 20.64
CA LEU A 167 7.33 -2.97 19.91
C LEU A 167 7.95 -3.53 18.62
N VAL A 168 8.76 -2.73 17.93
CA VAL A 168 9.51 -3.20 16.75
C VAL A 168 10.49 -4.31 17.14
N GLU A 169 11.27 -4.15 18.20
CA GLU A 169 12.20 -5.19 18.68
C GLU A 169 11.48 -6.51 18.97
N ARG A 170 10.29 -6.44 19.61
CA ARG A 170 9.46 -7.63 19.85
C ARG A 170 9.03 -8.30 18.55
N ILE A 171 8.63 -7.52 17.55
CA ILE A 171 8.26 -8.04 16.22
C ILE A 171 9.47 -8.70 15.54
N ILE A 172 10.65 -8.07 15.60
CA ILE A 172 11.89 -8.63 15.03
C ILE A 172 12.24 -9.97 15.66
N VAL A 173 12.09 -10.11 16.98
CA VAL A 173 12.30 -11.40 17.67
C VAL A 173 11.34 -12.47 17.15
N LYS A 174 10.06 -12.14 16.92
CA LYS A 174 9.07 -13.08 16.35
C LYS A 174 9.45 -13.49 14.93
N LEU A 175 9.84 -12.54 14.08
CA LEU A 175 10.31 -12.85 12.73
C LEU A 175 11.54 -13.76 12.75
N ARG A 176 12.49 -13.53 13.65
CA ARG A 176 13.66 -14.39 13.82
C ARG A 176 13.27 -15.81 14.21
N HIS A 177 12.30 -15.97 15.11
CA HIS A 177 11.78 -17.30 15.46
C HIS A 177 11.12 -17.99 14.26
N LYS A 178 10.34 -17.26 13.46
CA LYS A 178 9.74 -17.79 12.22
C LYS A 178 10.82 -18.18 11.19
N LEU A 179 11.86 -17.38 11.03
CA LEU A 179 12.98 -17.61 10.09
C LEU A 179 13.73 -18.93 10.33
N ILE A 180 13.76 -19.43 11.56
CA ILE A 180 14.43 -20.69 11.91
C ILE A 180 13.45 -21.85 12.12
N SER A 181 12.14 -21.61 11.96
CA SER A 181 11.12 -22.64 12.09
C SER A 181 11.06 -23.53 10.86
N GLU A 182 10.58 -24.76 11.02
CA GLU A 182 10.24 -25.69 9.93
C GLU A 182 8.76 -25.56 9.49
N ASP A 183 8.11 -24.46 9.84
CA ASP A 183 6.70 -24.20 9.51
C ASP A 183 6.54 -24.06 7.98
N PRO A 184 5.71 -24.89 7.32
CA PRO A 184 5.58 -24.91 5.87
C PRO A 184 5.02 -23.60 5.29
N VAL A 185 4.33 -22.78 6.09
CA VAL A 185 3.87 -21.45 5.64
C VAL A 185 5.02 -20.44 5.49
N VAL A 186 6.18 -20.73 6.11
CA VAL A 186 7.41 -19.93 5.99
C VAL A 186 8.24 -20.42 4.79
N THR A 187 7.75 -20.09 3.60
CA THR A 187 8.36 -20.45 2.32
C THR A 187 9.73 -19.78 2.12
N LYS A 188 10.51 -20.25 1.13
CA LYS A 188 11.79 -19.59 0.74
C LYS A 188 11.59 -18.09 0.47
N HIS A 189 10.50 -17.73 -0.20
CA HIS A 189 10.19 -16.34 -0.52
C HIS A 189 9.94 -15.51 0.74
N VAL A 190 9.10 -16.00 1.66
CA VAL A 190 8.86 -15.32 2.95
C VAL A 190 10.15 -15.18 3.76
N ARG A 191 11.04 -16.19 3.74
CA ARG A 191 12.34 -16.09 4.41
C ARG A 191 13.22 -15.00 3.81
N GLN A 192 13.26 -14.87 2.49
CA GLN A 192 14.00 -13.79 1.83
C GLN A 192 13.49 -12.41 2.27
N ILE A 193 12.17 -12.23 2.35
CA ILE A 193 11.56 -10.97 2.84
C ILE A 193 11.95 -10.72 4.30
N PHE A 194 11.87 -11.73 5.17
CA PHE A 194 12.20 -11.56 6.60
C PHE A 194 13.70 -11.33 6.82
N ILE A 195 14.58 -11.94 6.02
CA ILE A 195 16.01 -11.63 6.02
C ILE A 195 16.22 -10.17 5.64
N HIS A 196 15.55 -9.68 4.60
CA HIS A 196 15.64 -8.27 4.21
C HIS A 196 15.17 -7.32 5.31
N VAL A 197 14.05 -7.62 5.97
CA VAL A 197 13.57 -6.86 7.14
C VAL A 197 14.61 -6.87 8.27
N TYR A 198 15.27 -8.00 8.49
CA TYR A 198 16.31 -8.13 9.50
C TYR A 198 17.54 -7.28 9.18
N ASP A 199 17.98 -7.28 7.92
CA ASP A 199 19.07 -6.43 7.45
C ASP A 199 18.69 -4.95 7.61
N LEU A 200 17.49 -4.55 7.19
CA LEU A 200 16.99 -3.20 7.41
C LEU A 200 17.06 -2.84 8.90
N TRP A 201 16.53 -3.66 9.80
CA TRP A 201 16.60 -3.41 11.24
C TRP A 201 18.04 -3.29 11.75
N ALA A 202 18.93 -4.22 11.37
CA ALA A 202 20.33 -4.25 11.82
C ALA A 202 21.14 -3.04 11.36
N PHE A 203 20.80 -2.48 10.19
CA PHE A 203 21.49 -1.34 9.58
C PHE A 203 20.71 -0.01 9.70
N GLY A 204 19.83 0.11 10.70
CA GLY A 204 19.18 1.38 11.06
C GLY A 204 18.04 1.80 10.13
N TRP A 205 17.36 0.84 9.51
CA TRP A 205 16.27 0.99 8.54
C TRP A 205 16.65 1.83 7.32
N SER A 206 17.90 1.69 6.85
CA SER A 206 18.39 2.38 5.67
C SER A 206 19.07 1.38 4.74
N GLU A 207 18.54 1.20 3.52
CA GLU A 207 19.15 0.32 2.51
C GLU A 207 20.59 0.75 2.15
N ILE A 208 20.90 2.05 2.25
CA ILE A 208 22.23 2.61 1.95
C ILE A 208 23.30 2.08 2.91
N ASN A 209 22.91 1.73 4.13
CA ASN A 209 23.82 1.21 5.15
C ASN A 209 24.03 -0.31 5.03
N ILE A 210 23.25 -1.01 4.20
CA ILE A 210 23.34 -2.46 4.05
C ILE A 210 24.52 -2.79 3.10
N PRO A 211 25.45 -3.66 3.50
CA PRO A 211 26.51 -4.15 2.62
C PRO A 211 25.94 -4.75 1.32
N GLU A 212 26.52 -4.39 0.18
CA GLU A 212 26.02 -4.79 -1.15
C GLU A 212 25.90 -6.30 -1.33
N CYS A 213 26.79 -7.08 -0.69
CA CYS A 213 26.74 -8.55 -0.71
C CYS A 213 25.46 -9.14 -0.07
N LEU A 214 24.79 -8.41 0.82
CA LEU A 214 23.51 -8.82 1.42
C LEU A 214 22.32 -8.39 0.56
N LEU A 215 22.45 -7.29 -0.18
CA LEU A 215 21.40 -6.80 -1.09
C LEU A 215 21.14 -7.77 -2.25
N THR A 216 22.17 -8.47 -2.75
CA THR A 216 22.03 -9.50 -3.79
C THR A 216 21.09 -10.65 -3.39
N PHE A 217 21.05 -11.04 -2.12
CA PHE A 217 20.13 -12.08 -1.63
C PHE A 217 18.67 -11.59 -1.53
N SER A 218 18.49 -10.28 -1.35
CA SER A 218 17.17 -9.63 -1.28
C SER A 218 16.61 -9.29 -2.67
N ALA A 219 17.48 -9.04 -3.65
CA ALA A 219 17.11 -8.65 -5.01
C ALA A 219 16.50 -9.78 -5.85
N GLU A 220 16.83 -11.05 -5.56
CA GLU A 220 16.18 -12.21 -6.21
C GLU A 220 14.66 -12.24 -5.99
N GLY A 221 14.16 -11.60 -4.92
CA GLY A 221 12.73 -11.43 -4.66
C GLY A 221 12.08 -10.21 -5.33
N LYS A 222 12.87 -9.26 -5.86
CA LYS A 222 12.37 -8.04 -6.54
C LYS A 222 12.12 -8.25 -8.05
N LEU A 223 12.44 -9.41 -8.63
CA LEU A 223 12.44 -9.67 -10.08
C LEU A 223 11.08 -10.06 -10.72
N SER A 224 9.94 -9.85 -10.05
CA SER A 224 8.63 -10.28 -10.61
C SER A 224 7.63 -9.17 -10.90
N ILE A 225 7.99 -7.88 -10.79
CA ILE A 225 7.00 -6.78 -11.01
C ILE A 225 7.47 -5.70 -12.00
N VAL A 226 8.75 -5.68 -12.42
CA VAL A 226 9.23 -4.65 -13.37
C VAL A 226 10.11 -5.28 -14.44
N ASP A 227 9.52 -6.07 -15.34
CA ASP A 227 10.09 -6.28 -16.68
C ASP A 227 8.98 -6.59 -17.70
N GLN A 228 8.17 -5.56 -17.96
CA GLN A 228 7.49 -5.39 -19.24
C GLN A 228 7.75 -3.98 -19.74
N THR A 229 9.02 -3.66 -19.94
CA THR A 229 9.40 -2.53 -20.79
C THR A 229 9.46 -3.08 -22.22
N PRO A 230 8.51 -2.78 -23.12
CA PRO A 230 8.66 -3.17 -24.51
C PRO A 230 9.88 -2.44 -25.08
N LEU A 231 10.87 -3.23 -25.51
CA LEU A 231 12.04 -2.80 -26.27
C LEU A 231 11.59 -1.86 -27.40
N ARG A 232 11.98 -0.59 -27.32
CA ARG A 232 11.92 0.33 -28.47
C ARG A 232 12.82 -0.21 -29.56
N LYS A 233 12.23 -0.85 -30.58
CA LYS A 233 12.87 -1.00 -31.89
C LYS A 233 12.90 0.36 -32.58
N ASN A 234 13.97 1.11 -32.35
CA ASN A 234 14.47 2.03 -33.36
C ASN A 234 15.46 1.24 -34.21
N ASP A 235 15.03 0.84 -35.41
CA ASP A 235 15.97 0.71 -36.51
C ASP A 235 15.31 1.18 -37.80
N ILE A 236 16.09 1.97 -38.50
CA ILE A 236 15.78 2.86 -39.62
C ILE A 236 15.76 2.05 -40.91
N SER A 237 14.79 2.28 -41.79
CA SER A 237 15.02 2.13 -43.23
C SER A 237 14.62 3.41 -43.96
N LYS A 238 15.67 4.14 -44.37
CA LYS A 238 15.60 5.16 -45.41
C LYS A 238 15.08 4.53 -46.70
N GLN A 239 14.08 5.15 -47.32
CA GLN A 239 13.89 5.07 -48.76
C GLN A 239 13.52 6.47 -49.27
N GLU A 240 14.53 7.16 -49.80
CA GLU A 240 14.35 8.22 -50.78
C GLU A 240 13.98 7.57 -52.12
N PHE A 241 12.98 8.12 -52.82
CA PHE A 241 12.78 8.21 -54.28
C PHE A 241 11.40 8.87 -54.42
N GLY A 242 11.13 9.93 -55.16
CA GLY A 242 11.82 10.71 -56.16
C GLY A 242 10.71 11.51 -56.85
N SER A 243 10.89 12.82 -57.00
CA SER A 243 9.96 13.72 -57.65
C SER A 243 9.73 13.34 -59.13
N LYS A 244 8.47 13.36 -59.61
CA LYS A 244 8.08 13.77 -60.97
C LYS A 244 6.55 13.84 -61.16
N GLU A 245 6.08 15.08 -61.35
CA GLU A 245 5.06 15.55 -62.31
C GLU A 245 4.01 14.59 -62.89
N SER A 246 2.71 14.93 -62.77
CA SER A 246 1.95 15.55 -63.87
C SER A 246 0.44 15.68 -63.59
N ILE A 247 -0.03 16.89 -63.89
CA ILE A 247 -1.34 17.40 -64.31
C ILE A 247 -2.25 16.35 -64.98
N VAL A 248 -3.53 16.26 -64.57
CA VAL A 248 -4.77 16.79 -65.21
C VAL A 248 -5.85 16.91 -64.14
#